data_AF-A0A433CZ80-F1
#
_entry.id   AF-A0A433CZ80-F1
#
_cell.length_a   1.000
_cell.length_b   1.000
_cell.length_c   1.000
_cell.angle_alpha   90.00
_cell.angle_beta   90.00
_cell.angle_gamma   90.00
#
_symmetry.space_group_name_H-M   'P 1'
#
loop_
_entity.id
_entity.type
_entity.pdbx_description
1 polymer ?
#
loop_
_entity_poly.entity_id
_entity_poly.type
_entity_poly.pdbx_seq_one_letter_code
_entity_poly.pdbx_strand_id
1 'polypeptide(L)' 'MVLSPEVAKNLEHLNYWDRPTESWGSLLDWDVYFVEEVSGASRRECHSILSTELEILIEHFPKKIAVNGRGPNQ' A
#
# COMPACT_ATOMS: atom_id res chain seq x y z
N MET A 1 7.50 5.35 -7.54
CA MET A 1 6.08 5.78 -7.48
C MET A 1 6.07 7.11 -6.76
N VAL A 2 5.50 8.16 -7.35
CA VAL A 2 5.43 9.47 -6.68
C VAL A 2 4.13 9.51 -5.89
N LEU A 3 4.21 9.41 -4.57
CA LEU A 3 3.05 9.55 -3.69
C LEU A 3 2.69 11.03 -3.58
N SER A 4 1.39 11.33 -3.67
CA SER A 4 0.91 12.69 -3.38
C SER A 4 1.22 13.03 -1.92
N PRO A 5 1.61 14.27 -1.60
CA PRO A 5 1.96 14.68 -0.24
C PRO A 5 0.82 14.54 0.77
N GLU A 6 -0.43 14.45 0.31
CA GLU A 6 -1.61 14.18 1.14
C GLU A 6 -1.68 12.71 1.57
N VAL A 7 -1.38 11.78 0.65
CA VAL A 7 -1.25 10.34 0.94
C VAL A 7 -0.09 10.11 1.89
N ALA A 8 1.02 10.81 1.63
CA ALA A 8 2.21 10.70 2.43
C ALA A 8 1.98 11.06 3.91
N LYS A 9 1.10 12.03 4.20
CA LYS A 9 0.77 12.40 5.58
C LYS A 9 -0.08 11.37 6.33
N ASN A 10 -0.76 10.49 5.60
CA ASN A 10 -1.66 9.48 6.17
C ASN A 10 -0.99 8.10 6.30
N LEU A 11 0.24 7.95 5.80
CA LEU A 11 1.02 6.72 5.93
C LEU A 11 1.98 6.85 7.12
N GLU A 12 1.95 5.88 8.02
CA GLU A 12 2.88 5.83 9.14
C GLU A 12 4.28 5.41 8.65
N HIS A 13 4.35 4.54 7.65
CA HIS A 13 5.60 3.98 7.15
C HIS A 13 5.97 4.57 5.78
N LEU A 14 5.98 5.90 5.67
CA LEU A 14 6.26 6.58 4.41
C LEU A 14 7.58 6.12 3.76
N ASN A 15 8.62 5.91 4.58
CA ASN A 15 9.93 5.46 4.10
C ASN A 15 9.86 4.09 3.40
N TYR A 16 8.88 3.25 3.74
CA TYR A 16 8.60 2.01 3.04
C TYR A 16 7.95 2.26 1.67
N TRP A 17 7.06 3.24 1.57
CA TRP A 17 6.28 3.50 0.36
C TRP A 17 6.94 4.47 -0.63
N ASP A 18 7.86 5.33 -0.16
CA ASP A 18 8.61 6.30 -0.96
C ASP A 18 9.62 5.64 -1.91
N ARG A 19 9.97 4.37 -1.66
CA ARG A 19 10.92 3.62 -2.49
C ARG A 19 10.33 3.22 -3.85
N PRO A 20 11.18 3.02 -4.88
CA PRO A 20 10.74 2.65 -6.22
C PRO A 20 9.91 1.38 -6.18
N THR A 21 8.85 1.30 -7.00
CA THR A 21 8.01 0.09 -7.13
C THR A 21 8.80 -1.13 -7.62
N GLU A 22 9.93 -0.89 -8.28
CA GLU A 22 10.87 -1.93 -8.71
C GLU A 22 11.64 -2.54 -7.52
N SER A 23 11.70 -1.82 -6.40
CA SER A 23 12.28 -2.27 -5.13
C SER A 23 11.23 -2.81 -4.17
N TRP A 24 9.94 -2.75 -4.53
CA TRP A 24 8.90 -3.42 -3.76
C TRP A 24 9.02 -4.90 -4.09
N GLY A 25 9.63 -5.65 -3.17
CA GLY A 25 9.78 -7.09 -3.29
C GLY A 25 8.44 -7.80 -3.06
N SER A 26 8.47 -8.86 -2.27
CA SER A 26 7.24 -9.57 -1.89
C SER A 26 6.57 -8.88 -0.72
N LEU A 27 5.33 -9.27 -0.39
CA LEU A 27 4.69 -8.90 0.88
C LEU A 27 5.55 -9.28 2.10
N LEU A 28 6.47 -10.23 1.93
CA LEU A 28 7.47 -10.60 2.95
C LEU A 28 8.44 -9.46 3.27
N ASP A 29 8.76 -8.56 2.34
CA ASP A 29 9.63 -7.40 2.61
C ASP A 29 8.97 -6.42 3.59
N TRP A 30 7.64 -6.33 3.55
CA TRP A 30 6.88 -5.58 4.55
C TRP A 30 6.97 -6.23 5.93
N ASP A 31 6.72 -7.53 6.02
CA ASP A 31 6.85 -8.26 7.30
C ASP A 31 8.26 -8.11 7.88
N VAL A 32 9.31 -8.18 7.05
CA VAL A 32 10.71 -8.01 7.51
C VAL A 32 10.94 -6.58 8.01
N TYR A 33 10.57 -5.56 7.24
CA TYR A 33 10.71 -4.17 7.65
C TYR A 33 9.95 -3.87 8.96
N PHE A 34 8.72 -4.38 9.07
CA PHE A 34 7.88 -4.15 10.23
C PHE A 34 8.42 -4.85 11.49
N VAL A 35 9.00 -6.05 11.35
CA VAL A 35 9.66 -6.76 12.45
C VAL A 35 10.95 -6.05 12.90
N GLU A 36 11.68 -5.43 11.97
CA GLU A 36 12.86 -4.63 12.28
C GLU A 36 12.50 -3.30 12.97
N GLU A 37 11.44 -2.64 12.52
CA GLU A 37 10.99 -1.35 13.06
C GLU A 37 10.24 -1.51 14.40
N VAL A 38 9.43 -2.57 14.55
CA VAL A 38 8.62 -2.83 15.74
C VAL A 38 9.02 -4.15 16.39
N SER A 39 10.03 -4.08 17.25
CA SER A 39 10.54 -5.23 18.00
C SER A 39 9.46 -5.81 18.92
N GLY A 40 8.95 -7.00 18.59
CA GLY A 40 7.93 -7.71 19.36
C GLY A 40 6.50 -7.61 18.81
N ALA A 41 6.29 -6.94 17.68
CA ALA A 41 4.97 -6.90 17.08
C ALA A 41 4.54 -8.25 16.51
N SER A 42 3.24 -8.52 16.61
CA SER A 42 2.66 -9.73 16.06
C SER A 42 2.46 -9.61 14.54
N ARG A 43 2.59 -10.72 13.82
CA ARG A 43 2.25 -10.80 12.39
C ARG A 43 0.84 -10.28 12.07
N ARG A 44 -0.10 -10.41 13.02
CA ARG A 44 -1.45 -9.85 12.90
C ARG A 44 -1.48 -8.32 12.88
N GLU A 45 -0.66 -7.66 13.70
CA GLU A 45 -0.55 -6.20 13.71
C GLU A 45 0.11 -5.70 12.42
N CYS A 46 1.19 -6.37 12.02
CA CYS A 46 1.87 -6.13 10.75
C CYS A 46 0.89 -6.14 9.56
N HIS A 47 0.10 -7.22 9.45
CA HIS A 47 -0.91 -7.35 8.40
C HIS A 47 -2.06 -6.35 8.54
N SER A 48 -2.46 -5.99 9.76
CA SER A 48 -3.51 -5.00 10.01
C SER A 48 -3.09 -3.62 9.50
N ILE A 49 -1.88 -3.19 9.85
CA ILE A 49 -1.33 -1.89 9.44
C ILE A 49 -1.11 -1.88 7.93
N LEU A 50 -0.55 -2.95 7.37
CA LEU A 50 -0.41 -3.09 5.92
C LEU A 50 -1.75 -2.95 5.20
N SER A 51 -2.81 -3.57 5.75
CA SER A 51 -4.16 -3.49 5.15
C SER A 51 -4.68 -2.06 5.18
N THR A 52 -4.53 -1.35 6.30
CA THR A 52 -4.92 0.06 6.42
C THR A 52 -4.14 0.96 5.46
N GLU A 53 -2.83 0.81 5.37
CA GLU A 53 -1.99 1.63 4.47
C GLU A 53 -2.29 1.33 3.00
N LEU A 54 -2.53 0.06 2.65
CA LEU A 54 -2.98 -0.31 1.31
C LEU A 54 -4.37 0.26 0.99
N GLU A 55 -5.29 0.31 1.95
CA GLU A 55 -6.61 0.91 1.76
C GLU A 55 -6.49 2.41 1.45
N ILE A 56 -5.67 3.14 2.23
CA ILE A 56 -5.38 4.56 2.00
C ILE A 56 -4.77 4.76 0.60
N LEU A 57 -3.80 3.92 0.23
CA LEU A 57 -3.21 3.93 -1.10
C LEU A 57 -4.29 3.67 -2.17
N ILE A 58 -5.14 2.66 -2.02
CA ILE A 58 -6.18 2.32 -2.99
C ILE A 58 -7.23 3.43 -3.12
N GLU A 59 -7.58 4.13 -2.05
CA GLU A 59 -8.52 5.26 -2.09
C GLU A 59 -7.94 6.46 -2.84
N HIS A 60 -6.64 6.71 -2.71
CA HIS A 60 -5.97 7.87 -3.32
C HIS A 60 -5.37 7.58 -4.69
N PHE A 61 -5.09 6.31 -5.00
CA PHE A 61 -4.85 5.91 -6.37
C PHE A 61 -6.20 5.94 -7.07
N PRO A 62 -6.40 6.80 -8.08
CA PRO A 62 -7.63 6.76 -8.84
C PRO A 62 -7.74 5.33 -9.32
N LYS A 63 -8.78 4.62 -8.86
CA LYS A 63 -9.21 3.38 -9.51
C LYS A 63 -9.16 3.75 -10.98
N LYS A 64 -8.22 3.16 -11.73
CA LYS A 64 -8.46 2.98 -13.16
C LYS A 64 -9.75 2.19 -13.12
N ILE A 65 -10.86 2.91 -13.23
CA ILE A 65 -12.15 2.33 -13.51
C ILE A 65 -11.80 1.58 -14.78
N ALA A 66 -11.64 0.27 -14.64
CA ALA A 66 -11.87 -0.62 -15.73
C ALA A 66 -13.30 -0.29 -16.09
N VAL A 67 -13.45 0.66 -17.01
CA VAL A 67 -14.57 0.77 -17.90
C VAL A 67 -14.54 -0.54 -18.68
N ASN A 68 -14.93 -1.62 -18.00
CA ASN A 68 -15.46 -2.79 -18.64
C ASN A 68 -16.68 -2.25 -19.34
N GLY A 69 -16.48 -1.90 -20.60
CA GLY A 69 -17.51 -1.47 -21.51
C GLY A 69 -18.63 -2.47 -21.38
N ARG A 70 -19.68 -2.06 -20.68
CA ARG A 70 -20.99 -2.67 -20.82
C ARG A 70 -21.42 -2.26 -22.23
N GLY A 71 -20.94 -3.00 -23.23
CA GLY A 71 -21.48 -2.92 -24.57
C GLY A 71 -22.99 -3.14 -24.43
N PRO A 72 -23.85 -2.22 -24.90
CA PRO A 72 -25.24 -2.58 -25.05
C PRO A 72 -25.27 -3.73 -26.05
N ASN A 73 -25.77 -4.88 -25.62
CA ASN A 73 -26.14 -5.97 -26.52
C ASN A 73 -27.05 -5.38 -27.59
N GLN A 74 -26.57 -5.38 -28.83
CA GLN A 74 -27.34 -5.08 -30.03
C GLN A 74 -27.96 -6.38 -30.55
#